data_AF-A0AAU1Y0Z9-F1
#
_entry.id   AF-A0AAU1Y0Z9-F1
#
_cell.length_a   1.000
_cell.length_b   1.000
_cell.length_c   1.000
_cell.angle_alpha   90.00
_cell.angle_beta   90.00
_cell.angle_gamma   90.00
#
_symmetry.space_group_name_H-M   'P 1'
#
loop_
_entity.id
_entity.type
_entity.pdbx_description
1 polymer ?
#
loop_
_entity_poly.entity_id
_entity_poly.type
_entity_poly.pdbx_seq_one_letter_code
_entity_poly.pdbx_strand_id
1 'polypeptide(L)'
;MPDTTRYVRTVSGSVMEITETDPGSAGTPEGGQELSTAEGQAAIADAEASVTAYADELRQADAARHQDAYNALIQVGLPEPVARDLSGYERDPRTGDR
;
A
#
# COMPACT_ATOMS: atom_id res chain seq x y z
N MET A 1 -2.26 21.93 27.36
CA MET A 1 -1.96 20.56 27.82
C MET A 1 -1.23 19.85 26.69
N PRO A 2 -0.37 18.85 26.96
CA PRO A 2 0.22 18.05 25.88
C PRO A 2 -0.86 17.18 25.24
N ASP A 3 -0.75 16.97 23.93
CA ASP A 3 -1.63 16.05 23.21
C ASP A 3 -1.44 14.61 23.72
N THR A 4 -2.54 13.88 23.84
CA THR A 4 -2.55 12.47 24.25
C THR A 4 -2.99 11.61 23.08
N THR A 5 -2.19 10.61 22.73
CA THR A 5 -2.50 9.64 21.67
C THR A 5 -2.97 8.34 22.30
N ARG A 6 -4.11 7.83 21.81
CA ARG A 6 -4.64 6.52 22.17
C ARG A 6 -4.99 5.72 20.93
N TYR A 7 -4.97 4.40 21.07
CA TYR A 7 -5.20 3.48 19.98
C TYR A 7 -6.48 2.70 20.25
N VAL A 8 -7.36 2.62 19.26
CA VAL A 8 -8.63 1.90 19.39
C VAL A 8 -8.75 0.89 18.26
N ARG A 9 -9.07 -0.35 18.62
CA ARG A 9 -9.53 -1.37 17.67
C ARG A 9 -11.05 -1.32 17.58
N THR A 10 -11.58 -1.07 16.39
CA THR A 10 -13.03 -1.06 16.13
C THR A 10 -13.60 -2.49 16.08
N VAL A 11 -14.93 -2.61 16.11
CA VAL A 11 -15.62 -3.90 15.91
C VAL A 11 -15.35 -4.55 14.56
N SER A 12 -14.93 -3.78 13.55
CA SER A 12 -14.51 -4.29 12.24
C SER A 12 -13.09 -4.84 12.23
N GLY A 13 -12.37 -4.76 13.36
CA GLY A 13 -10.97 -5.16 13.48
C GLY A 13 -9.97 -4.09 13.01
N SER A 14 -10.44 -2.94 12.54
CA SER A 14 -9.59 -1.82 12.13
C SER A 14 -8.97 -1.14 13.35
N VAL A 15 -7.73 -0.68 13.23
CA VAL A 15 -7.06 0.09 14.29
C VAL A 15 -7.01 1.56 13.90
N MET A 16 -7.32 2.42 14.85
CA MET A 16 -7.34 3.87 14.70
C MET A 16 -6.40 4.51 15.73
N GLU A 17 -5.64 5.50 15.30
CA GLU A 17 -4.92 6.42 16.18
C GLU A 17 -5.80 7.66 16.43
N ILE A 18 -6.03 7.99 17.69
CA ILE A 18 -6.81 9.16 18.11
C ILE A 18 -5.88 10.06 18.93
N THR A 19 -5.62 11.26 18.42
CA THR A 19 -4.81 12.28 19.10
C THR A 19 -5.73 13.38 19.64
N GLU A 20 -5.68 13.60 20.95
CA GLU A 20 -6.58 14.49 21.67
C GLU A 20 -5.80 15.59 22.39
N THR A 21 -6.26 16.83 22.26
CA THR A 21 -5.74 18.00 22.99
C THR A 21 -6.26 18.07 24.43
N ASP A 22 -7.42 17.44 24.70
CA ASP A 22 -8.03 17.26 26.01
C ASP A 22 -8.36 15.77 26.23
N PRO A 23 -7.71 15.07 27.18
CA PRO A 23 -7.85 13.62 27.35
C PRO A 23 -9.30 13.19 27.63
N GLY A 24 -9.83 12.27 26.83
CA GLY A 24 -11.19 11.76 26.94
C GLY A 24 -12.25 12.62 26.26
N SER A 25 -11.84 13.65 25.52
CA SER A 25 -12.76 14.52 24.77
C SER A 25 -13.33 13.85 23.52
N ALA A 26 -12.57 12.99 22.84
CA ALA A 26 -13.16 12.13 21.83
C ALA A 26 -13.74 10.89 22.53
N GLY A 27 -14.96 10.49 22.15
CA GLY A 27 -15.52 9.23 22.61
C GLY A 27 -14.75 8.04 22.01
N THR A 28 -14.79 6.89 22.67
CA THR A 28 -14.40 5.64 22.01
C THR A 28 -15.48 5.26 21.00
N PRO A 29 -15.15 4.93 19.75
CA PRO A 29 -16.10 4.36 18.78
C PRO A 29 -16.93 3.24 19.41
N GLU A 30 -18.20 3.13 19.04
CA GLU A 30 -19.11 2.13 19.62
C GLU A 30 -18.56 0.71 19.45
N GLY A 31 -18.45 -0.02 20.56
CA GLY A 31 -17.86 -1.37 20.59
C GLY A 31 -16.35 -1.41 20.36
N GLY A 32 -15.66 -0.26 20.33
CA GLY A 32 -14.22 -0.18 20.20
C GLY A 32 -13.49 -0.61 21.48
N GLN A 33 -12.40 -1.36 21.31
CA GLN A 33 -11.50 -1.75 22.39
C GLN A 33 -10.27 -0.85 22.37
N GLU A 34 -9.97 -0.20 23.50
CA GLU A 34 -8.72 0.52 23.66
C GLU A 34 -7.54 -0.45 23.73
N LEU A 35 -6.51 -0.17 22.96
CA LEU A 35 -5.27 -0.92 22.89
C LEU A 35 -4.20 -0.20 23.72
N SER A 36 -3.25 -0.96 24.27
CA SER A 36 -2.03 -0.34 24.78
C SER A 36 -1.26 0.36 23.65
N THR A 37 -0.43 1.34 23.99
CA THR A 37 0.44 2.03 23.03
C THR A 37 1.25 1.06 22.18
N ALA A 38 1.82 0.01 22.79
CA ALA A 38 2.60 -0.99 22.09
C ALA A 38 1.75 -1.82 21.11
N GLU A 39 0.55 -2.25 21.52
CA GLU A 39 -0.36 -3.01 20.66
C GLU A 39 -0.88 -2.16 19.49
N GLY A 40 -1.20 -0.89 19.74
CA GLY A 40 -1.65 0.05 18.71
C GLY A 40 -0.59 0.32 17.66
N GLN A 41 0.65 0.61 18.10
CA GLN A 41 1.78 0.85 17.20
C GLN A 41 2.13 -0.39 16.37
N ALA A 42 2.14 -1.58 16.98
CA ALA A 42 2.38 -2.82 16.26
C ALA A 42 1.31 -3.06 15.20
N ALA A 43 0.03 -2.86 15.52
CA ALA A 43 -1.06 -3.06 14.57
C ALA A 43 -1.04 -2.07 13.40
N ILE A 44 -0.64 -0.82 13.63
CA ILE A 44 -0.46 0.16 12.54
C ILE A 44 0.72 -0.24 11.65
N ALA A 45 1.87 -0.59 12.24
CA ALA A 45 3.03 -1.03 11.49
C ALA A 45 2.74 -2.27 10.62
N ASP A 46 2.01 -3.25 11.16
CA ASP A 46 1.58 -4.44 10.42
C ASP A 46 0.64 -4.08 9.26
N ALA A 47 -0.29 -3.14 9.46
CA ALA A 47 -1.19 -2.66 8.41
C ALA A 47 -0.43 -1.94 7.29
N GLU A 48 0.52 -1.06 7.65
CA GLU A 48 1.38 -0.35 6.69
C GLU A 48 2.28 -1.30 5.90
N ALA A 49 2.86 -2.30 6.57
CA ALA A 49 3.65 -3.34 5.92
C ALA A 49 2.79 -4.16 4.93
N SER A 50 1.55 -4.49 5.31
CA SER A 50 0.62 -5.22 4.45
C SER A 50 0.21 -4.41 3.22
N VAL A 51 -0.08 -3.12 3.38
CA VAL A 51 -0.40 -2.21 2.26
C VAL A 51 0.78 -2.09 1.31
N THR A 52 1.99 -1.95 1.85
CA THR A 52 3.22 -1.85 1.05
C THR A 52 3.47 -3.15 0.28
N ALA A 53 3.38 -4.30 0.95
CA ALA A 53 3.55 -5.60 0.30
C ALA A 53 2.52 -5.82 -0.83
N TYR A 54 1.26 -5.47 -0.59
CA TYR A 54 0.21 -5.58 -1.61
C TYR A 54 0.43 -4.61 -2.78
N ALA A 55 0.88 -3.38 -2.52
CA ALA A 55 1.23 -2.44 -3.57
C ALA A 55 2.41 -2.95 -4.41
N ASP A 56 3.38 -3.62 -3.79
CA ASP A 56 4.51 -4.24 -4.49
C ASP A 56 4.07 -5.40 -5.38
N GLU A 57 3.18 -6.26 -4.87
CA GLU A 57 2.56 -7.35 -5.64
C GLU A 57 1.80 -6.82 -6.87
N LEU A 58 0.98 -5.78 -6.69
CA LEU A 58 0.26 -5.14 -7.80
C LEU A 58 1.23 -4.57 -8.84
N ARG A 59 2.28 -3.87 -8.41
CA ARG A 59 3.29 -3.32 -9.33
C ARG A 59 4.00 -4.43 -10.12
N GLN A 60 4.32 -5.55 -9.48
CA GLN A 60 4.93 -6.69 -10.16
C GLN A 60 3.98 -7.35 -11.16
N ALA A 61 2.70 -7.51 -10.79
CA ALA A 61 1.69 -8.04 -11.69
C ALA A 61 1.48 -7.12 -12.91
N ASP A 62 1.44 -5.81 -12.70
CA ASP A 62 1.33 -4.82 -13.78
C ASP A 62 2.53 -4.87 -14.71
N ALA A 63 3.75 -4.89 -14.17
CA ALA A 63 4.96 -5.01 -14.96
C ALA A 63 4.97 -6.27 -15.83
N ALA A 64 4.56 -7.42 -15.27
CA ALA A 64 4.44 -8.68 -16.01
C ALA A 64 3.40 -8.57 -17.13
N ARG A 65 2.22 -7.99 -16.86
CA ARG A 65 1.18 -7.77 -17.89
C ARG A 65 1.67 -6.88 -19.03
N HIS A 66 2.39 -5.80 -18.72
CA HIS A 66 2.96 -4.91 -19.73
C HIS A 66 4.04 -5.61 -20.56
N GLN A 67 4.89 -6.42 -19.93
CA GLN A 67 5.92 -7.19 -20.62
C GLN A 67 5.31 -8.26 -21.55
N ASP A 68 4.28 -8.97 -21.10
CA ASP A 68 3.59 -9.97 -21.92
C ASP A 68 2.89 -9.32 -23.12
N ALA A 69 2.24 -8.17 -22.92
CA ALA A 69 1.64 -7.39 -24.00
C ALA A 69 2.70 -6.93 -25.01
N TYR A 70 3.84 -6.41 -24.53
CA TYR A 70 4.97 -6.03 -25.38
C TYR A 70 5.45 -7.22 -26.22
N ASN A 71 5.69 -8.37 -25.61
CA ASN A 71 6.16 -9.57 -26.30
C ASN A 71 5.17 -10.04 -27.37
N ALA A 72 3.86 -9.98 -27.10
CA ALA A 72 2.82 -10.31 -28.07
C ALA A 72 2.83 -9.34 -29.26
N LEU A 73 3.02 -8.04 -29.02
CA LEU A 73 3.08 -7.02 -30.08
C LEU A 73 4.33 -7.19 -30.96
N ILE A 74 5.47 -7.54 -30.37
CA ILE A 74 6.68 -7.88 -31.12
C ILE A 74 6.46 -9.13 -31.98
N GLN A 75 5.80 -10.17 -31.45
CA GLN A 75 5.53 -11.40 -32.19
C GLN A 75 4.65 -11.21 -33.42
N VAL A 76 3.72 -10.26 -33.40
CA VAL A 76 2.89 -9.91 -34.58
C VAL A 76 3.61 -8.98 -35.56
N GLY A 77 4.87 -8.62 -35.29
CA GLY A 77 5.72 -7.85 -36.18
C GLY A 77 5.61 -6.34 -36.04
N LEU A 78 5.06 -5.83 -34.92
CA LEU A 78 5.08 -4.39 -34.66
C LEU A 78 6.51 -3.92 -34.37
N PRO A 79 6.92 -2.75 -34.89
CA PRO A 79 8.20 -2.15 -34.52
C PRO A 79 8.28 -1.91 -33.01
N GLU A 80 9.47 -2.15 -32.44
CA GLU A 80 9.70 -2.02 -31.00
C GLU A 80 9.23 -0.68 -30.39
N PRO A 81 9.45 0.49 -31.02
CA PRO A 81 8.94 1.75 -30.48
C PRO A 81 7.41 1.77 -30.34
N VAL A 82 6.70 1.17 -31.30
CA VAL A 82 5.22 1.11 -31.30
C VAL A 82 4.73 0.06 -30.31
N ALA A 83 5.41 -1.08 -30.21
CA ALA A 83 5.08 -2.12 -29.24
C ALA A 83 5.21 -1.61 -27.79
N ARG A 84 6.24 -0.80 -27.48
CA ARG A 84 6.42 -0.19 -26.16
C ARG A 84 5.33 0.83 -25.84
N ASP A 85 5.04 1.73 -26.77
CA ASP A 85 4.00 2.75 -26.61
C ASP A 85 2.62 2.14 -26.36
N LEU A 86 2.25 1.10 -27.12
CA LEU A 86 0.95 0.43 -26.99
C LEU A 86 0.84 -0.48 -25.76
N SER A 87 1.92 -1.14 -25.36
CA SER A 87 1.91 -2.04 -24.20
C SER A 87 2.02 -1.30 -22.87
N GLY A 88 2.52 -0.05 -22.88
CA GLY A 88 2.91 0.65 -21.64
C GLY A 88 4.15 0.04 -20.98
N TYR A 89 4.89 -0.80 -21.69
CA TYR A 89 6.11 -1.41 -21.16
C TYR A 89 7.24 -0.37 -21.07
N GLU A 90 7.49 0.11 -19.86
CA GLU A 90 8.70 0.84 -19.53
C GLU A 90 9.79 -0.14 -19.08
N ARG A 91 10.90 -0.19 -19.82
CA ARG A 91 12.06 -0.97 -19.41
C ARG A 91 12.60 -0.37 -18.11
N ASP A 92 12.57 -1.12 -17.02
CA ASP A 92 13.12 -0.64 -15.74
C ASP A 92 14.58 -0.21 -15.95
N PRO A 93 14.92 1.08 -15.73
CA PRO A 93 16.28 1.59 -15.94
C PRO A 93 17.32 0.90 -15.04
N ARG A 94 16.91 0.21 -13.97
CA ARG A 94 17.82 -0.58 -13.10
C ARG A 94 18.21 -1.93 -13.69
N THR A 95 17.47 -2.40 -14.68
CA THR A 95 17.80 -3.58 -15.50
C THR A 95 18.53 -3.23 -16.80
N GLY A 96 19.03 -1.99 -16.91
CA GLY A 96 19.97 -1.60 -17.96
C GLY A 96 21.29 -2.33 -17.79
N ASP A 97 21.50 -3.36 -18.61
CA ASP A 97 22.72 -4.14 -18.72
C ASP A 97 23.97 -3.25 -18.92
N ARG A 98 25.07 -3.73 -18.34
CA ARG A 98 26.45 -3.27 -18.55
C ARG A 98 26.87 -3.32 -20.02
#